data_AF-A0A8J7XGU0-F1
#
_entry.id   AF-A0A8J7XGU0-F1
#
_cell.length_a   1.000
_cell.length_b   1.000
_cell.length_c   1.000
_cell.angle_alpha   90.00
_cell.angle_beta   90.00
_cell.angle_gamma   90.00
#
_symmetry.space_group_name_H-M   'P 1'
#
loop_
_entity.id
_entity.type
_entity.pdbx_description
1 polymer ?
#
loop_
_entity_poly.entity_id
_entity_poly.type
_entity_poly.pdbx_seq_one_letter_code
_entity_poly.pdbx_strand_id
1 'polypeptide(L)'
;MNPELVEDTFAEAFRTYYSRILITAATPQLAETAAVSSTGFATSALGCGVEAGMDRIVGAENTPDGRPGVMVQYHIWKNDPKEMYEVLLHRVGHCVLTAPSASVFDATNKPTAMIDLGLKLKYFGDGYEEVG
;
A
#
# COMPACT_ATOMS: atom_id res chain seq x y z
N MET A 1 -15.07 -15.55 -25.00
CA MET A 1 -15.66 -16.25 -23.84
C MET A 1 -16.67 -17.23 -24.38
N ASN A 2 -16.71 -18.47 -23.86
CA ASN A 2 -17.76 -19.42 -24.23
C ASN A 2 -19.03 -19.07 -23.43
N PRO A 3 -20.10 -18.56 -24.05
CA PRO A 3 -21.28 -18.07 -23.32
C PRO A 3 -22.01 -19.18 -22.55
N GLU A 4 -21.90 -20.42 -23.00
CA GLU A 4 -22.58 -21.58 -22.38
C GLU A 4 -22.04 -21.92 -20.98
N LEU A 5 -20.88 -21.39 -20.60
CA LEU A 5 -20.26 -21.59 -19.29
C LEU A 5 -20.39 -20.37 -18.37
N VAL A 6 -21.09 -19.32 -18.81
CA VAL A 6 -21.29 -18.08 -18.03
C VAL A 6 -22.70 -18.07 -17.48
N GLU A 7 -22.82 -18.18 -16.16
CA GLU A 7 -24.09 -18.07 -15.46
C GLU A 7 -24.63 -16.63 -15.54
N ASP A 8 -25.93 -16.48 -15.82
CA ASP A 8 -26.62 -15.19 -15.82
C ASP A 8 -26.92 -14.77 -14.37
N THR A 9 -25.90 -14.21 -13.73
CA THR A 9 -25.92 -13.79 -12.32
C THR A 9 -25.03 -12.55 -12.13
N PHE A 10 -24.86 -12.10 -10.90
CA PHE A 10 -24.07 -10.92 -10.56
C PHE A 10 -23.05 -11.18 -9.45
N ALA A 11 -22.02 -10.34 -9.39
CA ALA A 11 -21.11 -10.27 -8.26
C ALA A 11 -21.55 -9.13 -7.32
N GLU A 12 -21.87 -9.46 -6.07
CA GLU A 12 -22.16 -8.45 -5.05
C GLU A 12 -20.85 -7.96 -4.43
N ALA A 13 -20.57 -6.66 -4.58
CA ALA A 13 -19.40 -6.01 -4.02
C ALA A 13 -19.81 -5.07 -2.88
N PHE A 14 -18.86 -4.80 -1.98
CA PHE A 14 -19.08 -3.96 -0.81
C PHE A 14 -18.25 -2.68 -0.89
N ARG A 15 -18.75 -1.62 -0.26
CA ARG A 15 -18.01 -0.37 -0.13
C ARG A 15 -16.89 -0.54 0.89
N THR A 16 -15.68 -0.16 0.52
CA THR A 16 -14.49 -0.15 1.39
C THR A 16 -13.82 1.21 1.39
N TYR A 17 -12.96 1.46 2.38
CA TYR A 17 -11.92 2.49 2.23
C TYR A 17 -10.66 1.82 1.71
N TYR A 18 -9.97 2.50 0.81
CA TYR A 18 -8.67 2.05 0.34
C TYR A 18 -7.63 3.16 0.40
N SER A 19 -6.37 2.77 0.54
CA SER A 19 -5.21 3.62 0.32
C SER A 19 -4.29 2.94 -0.68
N ARG A 20 -3.65 3.75 -1.52
CA ARG A 20 -2.71 3.29 -2.53
C ARG A 20 -1.39 4.02 -2.32
N ILE A 21 -0.31 3.25 -2.20
CA ILE A 21 1.04 3.78 -2.03
C ILE A 21 1.96 3.19 -3.10
N LEU A 22 2.96 3.96 -3.47
CA LEU A 22 4.07 3.52 -4.32
C LEU A 22 5.26 3.21 -3.41
N ILE A 23 5.78 1.99 -3.51
CA ILE A 23 7.04 1.59 -2.87
C ILE A 23 8.12 1.54 -3.96
N THR A 24 9.15 2.36 -3.85
CA THR A 24 10.31 2.32 -4.76
C THR A 24 11.52 1.73 -4.05
N ALA A 25 12.49 1.21 -4.79
CA ALA A 25 13.74 0.69 -4.25
C ALA A 25 14.87 0.76 -5.26
N ALA A 26 16.10 0.43 -4.86
CA ALA A 26 17.27 0.47 -5.75
C ALA A 26 17.16 -0.52 -6.94
N THR A 27 16.43 -1.62 -6.77
CA THR A 27 16.19 -2.61 -7.83
C THR A 27 14.72 -3.06 -7.82
N PRO A 28 14.19 -3.58 -8.95
CA PRO A 28 12.84 -4.12 -8.99
C PRO A 28 12.61 -5.22 -7.94
N GLN A 29 13.61 -6.08 -7.71
CA GLN A 29 13.52 -7.18 -6.75
C GLN A 29 13.40 -6.67 -5.31
N LEU A 30 14.09 -5.60 -4.94
CA LEU A 30 13.98 -5.00 -3.62
C LEU A 30 12.63 -4.31 -3.41
N ALA A 31 12.12 -3.63 -4.44
CA ALA A 31 10.80 -3.01 -4.40
C ALA A 31 9.69 -4.07 -4.23
N GLU A 32 9.79 -5.16 -5.00
CA GLU A 32 8.88 -6.30 -4.89
C GLU A 32 8.97 -6.99 -3.53
N THR A 33 10.17 -7.17 -2.98
CA THR A 33 10.36 -7.76 -1.64
C THR A 33 9.67 -6.93 -0.56
N ALA A 34 9.85 -5.60 -0.59
CA ALA A 34 9.18 -4.68 0.33
C ALA A 34 7.65 -4.73 0.16
N ALA A 35 7.17 -4.72 -1.09
CA ALA A 35 5.76 -4.83 -1.41
C ALA A 35 5.13 -6.12 -0.87
N VAL A 36 5.71 -7.29 -1.20
CA VAL A 36 5.26 -8.60 -0.72
C VAL A 36 5.22 -8.67 0.81
N SER A 37 6.27 -8.17 1.48
CA SER A 37 6.31 -8.13 2.95
C SER A 37 5.16 -7.26 3.51
N SER A 38 4.95 -6.09 2.93
CA SER A 38 3.92 -5.13 3.37
C SER A 38 2.49 -5.62 3.11
N THR A 39 2.27 -6.42 2.06
CA THR A 39 0.95 -6.96 1.70
C THR A 39 0.72 -8.39 2.20
N GLY A 40 1.67 -8.99 2.93
CA GLY A 40 1.51 -10.31 3.54
C GLY A 40 0.50 -10.31 4.70
N PHE A 41 -0.08 -11.47 5.04
CA PHE A 41 -1.10 -11.60 6.09
C PHE A 41 -2.23 -10.56 5.95
N ALA A 42 -2.80 -10.46 4.75
CA ALA A 42 -3.80 -9.45 4.40
C ALA A 42 -4.77 -9.97 3.32
N THR A 43 -5.26 -11.20 3.45
CA THR A 43 -6.12 -11.83 2.42
C THR A 43 -7.60 -11.51 2.59
N SER A 44 -8.07 -11.32 3.82
CA SER A 44 -9.44 -10.89 4.10
C SER A 44 -9.47 -9.95 5.29
N ALA A 45 -10.13 -8.80 5.15
CA ALA A 45 -10.19 -7.78 6.20
C ALA A 45 -10.93 -8.30 7.45
N LEU A 46 -11.76 -9.33 7.31
CA LEU A 46 -12.48 -9.98 8.41
C LEU A 46 -11.54 -10.69 9.39
N GLY A 47 -10.52 -11.38 8.89
CA GLY A 47 -9.60 -12.19 9.71
C GLY A 47 -8.20 -11.58 9.85
N CYS A 48 -7.74 -10.81 8.86
CA CYS A 48 -6.41 -10.22 8.82
C CYS A 48 -6.38 -8.75 9.23
N GLY A 49 -7.55 -8.13 9.43
CA GLY A 49 -7.68 -6.70 9.75
C GLY A 49 -7.53 -5.75 8.55
N VAL A 50 -6.99 -6.23 7.43
CA VAL A 50 -6.84 -5.51 6.16
C VAL A 50 -6.83 -6.51 4.99
N GLU A 51 -7.32 -6.08 3.84
CA GLU A 51 -7.08 -6.71 2.54
C GLU A 51 -6.00 -5.92 1.80
N ALA A 52 -4.91 -6.56 1.36
CA ALA A 52 -3.84 -5.85 0.67
C ALA A 52 -3.24 -6.67 -0.48
N GLY A 53 -2.73 -5.96 -1.47
CA GLY A 53 -2.14 -6.61 -2.64
C GLY A 53 -1.30 -5.66 -3.49
N MET A 54 -0.43 -6.27 -4.29
CA MET A 54 0.29 -5.57 -5.35
C MET A 54 -0.67 -5.29 -6.50
N ASP A 55 -0.73 -4.05 -6.93
CA ASP A 55 -1.56 -3.56 -8.02
C ASP A 55 -0.79 -3.66 -9.35
N ARG A 56 0.39 -3.04 -9.42
CA ARG A 56 1.26 -3.11 -10.60
C ARG A 56 2.71 -2.74 -10.32
N ILE A 57 3.60 -3.22 -11.16
CA ILE A 57 4.99 -2.74 -11.23
C ILE A 57 5.02 -1.38 -11.94
N VAL A 58 5.92 -0.49 -11.50
CA VAL A 58 6.10 0.87 -12.03
C VAL A 58 7.58 1.04 -12.44
N GLY A 59 7.80 1.39 -13.71
CA GLY A 59 9.13 1.71 -14.22
C GLY A 59 9.68 2.99 -13.61
N ALA A 60 11.01 3.08 -13.51
CA ALA A 60 11.73 4.20 -12.90
C ALA A 60 11.39 5.57 -13.52
N GLU A 61 11.08 5.60 -14.81
CA GLU A 61 10.67 6.79 -15.54
C GLU A 61 9.31 7.36 -15.09
N ASN A 62 8.55 6.59 -14.31
CA ASN A 62 7.21 6.93 -13.82
C ASN A 62 7.16 7.11 -12.30
N THR A 63 8.30 7.17 -11.61
CA THR A 63 8.37 7.33 -10.15
C THR A 63 8.96 8.69 -9.75
N PRO A 64 8.59 9.24 -8.58
CA PRO A 64 9.05 10.56 -8.14
C PRO A 64 10.56 10.67 -7.95
N ASP A 65 11.23 9.56 -7.64
CA ASP A 65 12.64 9.49 -7.31
C ASP A 65 13.48 8.79 -8.40
N GLY A 66 12.89 8.49 -9.56
CA GLY A 66 13.60 7.88 -10.68
C GLY A 66 14.05 6.44 -10.44
N ARG A 67 13.40 5.72 -9.52
CA ARG A 67 13.73 4.34 -9.15
C ARG A 67 12.60 3.36 -9.45
N PRO A 68 12.88 2.07 -9.75
CA PRO A 68 11.83 1.09 -9.96
C PRO A 68 10.95 0.96 -8.72
N GLY A 69 9.65 0.72 -8.93
CA GLY A 69 8.71 0.61 -7.83
C GLY A 69 7.56 -0.36 -8.07
N VAL A 70 6.79 -0.59 -7.01
CA VAL A 70 5.59 -1.40 -7.00
C VAL A 70 4.49 -0.59 -6.34
N MET A 71 3.36 -0.52 -7.03
CA MET A 71 2.13 0.05 -6.51
C MET A 71 1.41 -0.99 -5.67
N VAL A 72 1.03 -0.65 -4.45
CA VAL A 72 0.27 -1.54 -3.56
C VAL A 72 -0.99 -0.85 -3.05
N GLN A 73 -2.00 -1.65 -2.75
CA GLN A 73 -3.27 -1.18 -2.20
C GLN A 73 -3.58 -1.87 -0.88
N TYR A 74 -4.22 -1.13 0.01
CA TYR A 74 -4.74 -1.61 1.29
C TYR A 74 -6.21 -1.23 1.37
N HIS A 75 -7.06 -2.18 1.75
CA HIS A 75 -8.51 -2.08 1.80
C HIS A 75 -9.00 -2.46 3.19
N ILE A 76 -9.87 -1.63 3.76
CA ILE A 76 -10.53 -1.90 5.04
C ILE A 76 -12.05 -1.87 4.88
N TRP A 77 -12.71 -2.77 5.59
CA TRP A 77 -14.17 -2.94 5.56
C TRP A 77 -14.91 -2.11 6.62
N LYS A 78 -14.20 -1.20 7.30
CA LYS A 78 -14.69 -0.49 8.49
C LYS A 78 -15.22 0.89 8.14
N ASN A 79 -16.06 1.44 9.02
CA ASN A 79 -16.71 2.72 8.80
C ASN A 79 -15.80 3.94 9.07
N ASP A 80 -14.65 3.75 9.72
CA ASP A 80 -13.74 4.85 10.07
C ASP A 80 -12.43 4.79 9.24
N PRO A 81 -12.18 5.78 8.36
CA PRO A 81 -10.93 5.87 7.60
C PRO A 81 -9.69 6.04 8.50
N LYS A 82 -9.84 6.43 9.77
CA LYS A 82 -8.72 6.50 10.72
C LYS A 82 -8.09 5.13 10.97
N GLU A 83 -8.81 4.04 10.77
CA GLU A 83 -8.23 2.70 10.94
C GLU A 83 -7.22 2.37 9.85
N MET A 84 -7.31 3.03 8.69
CA MET A 84 -6.29 2.93 7.64
C MET A 84 -4.95 3.51 8.13
N TYR A 85 -4.96 4.52 9.00
CA TYR A 85 -3.73 5.08 9.56
C TYR A 85 -2.95 4.02 10.34
N GLU A 86 -3.60 3.27 11.22
CA GLU A 86 -2.93 2.22 12.02
C GLU A 86 -2.43 1.07 11.14
N VAL A 87 -3.22 0.68 10.13
CA VAL A 87 -2.81 -0.31 9.14
C VAL A 87 -1.53 0.14 8.43
N LEU A 88 -1.54 1.34 7.84
CA LEU A 88 -0.38 1.84 7.10
C LEU A 88 0.81 2.09 8.02
N LEU A 89 0.61 2.56 9.25
CA LEU A 89 1.69 2.77 10.21
C LEU A 89 2.42 1.46 10.49
N HIS A 90 1.70 0.36 10.72
CA HIS A 90 2.32 -0.94 10.96
C HIS A 90 2.93 -1.54 9.69
N ARG A 91 2.23 -1.50 8.55
CA ARG A 91 2.73 -2.10 7.30
C ARG A 91 3.94 -1.34 6.75
N VAL A 92 3.89 -0.02 6.73
CA VAL A 92 5.02 0.79 6.27
C VAL A 92 6.13 0.80 7.32
N GLY A 93 5.82 1.00 8.60
CA GLY A 93 6.82 1.10 9.66
C GLY A 93 7.60 -0.19 9.94
N HIS A 94 6.99 -1.37 9.75
CA HIS A 94 7.64 -2.65 10.04
C HIS A 94 8.03 -3.47 8.81
N CYS A 95 7.50 -3.17 7.63
CA CYS A 95 7.83 -3.91 6.40
C CYS A 95 8.56 -3.05 5.37
N VAL A 96 8.23 -1.76 5.23
CA VAL A 96 8.82 -0.90 4.18
C VAL A 96 10.01 -0.11 4.72
N LEU A 97 9.87 0.53 5.89
CA LEU A 97 10.96 1.26 6.55
C LEU A 97 12.17 0.36 6.84
N THR A 98 11.92 -0.91 7.12
CA THR A 98 12.94 -1.93 7.40
C THR A 98 13.48 -2.60 6.13
N ALA A 99 12.84 -2.42 4.98
CA ALA A 99 13.26 -3.01 3.72
C ALA A 99 14.45 -2.23 3.12
N PRO A 100 15.53 -2.90 2.72
CA PRO A 100 16.70 -2.24 2.16
C PRO A 100 16.35 -1.37 0.95
N SER A 101 16.84 -0.13 0.97
CA SER A 101 16.67 0.90 -0.07
C SER A 101 15.23 1.37 -0.32
N ALA A 102 14.23 0.88 0.42
CA ALA A 102 12.85 1.21 0.10
C ALA A 102 12.51 2.68 0.40
N SER A 103 11.63 3.27 -0.41
CA SER A 103 10.97 4.54 -0.09
C SER A 103 9.49 4.44 -0.45
N VAL A 104 8.67 5.26 0.21
CA VAL A 104 7.21 5.22 0.08
C VAL A 104 6.68 6.58 -0.33
N PHE A 105 5.76 6.60 -1.28
CA PHE A 105 5.08 7.79 -1.77
C PHE A 105 3.57 7.57 -1.79
N ASP A 106 2.80 8.64 -1.57
CA ASP A 106 1.36 8.59 -1.77
C ASP A 106 1.05 8.42 -3.26
N ALA A 107 0.14 7.51 -3.57
CA ALA A 107 -0.34 7.24 -4.92
C ALA A 107 -1.88 7.14 -4.97
N THR A 108 -2.57 7.65 -3.94
CA THR A 108 -4.02 7.68 -3.86
C THR A 108 -4.57 8.81 -4.72
N ASN A 109 -5.31 8.47 -5.78
CA ASN A 109 -5.91 9.47 -6.66
C ASN A 109 -7.19 10.04 -6.05
N LYS A 110 -7.28 11.38 -5.91
CA LYS A 110 -8.44 12.11 -5.35
C LYS A 110 -8.90 11.56 -3.98
N PRO A 111 -8.04 11.63 -2.94
CA PRO A 111 -8.36 11.08 -1.64
C PRO A 111 -9.55 11.79 -0.98
N THR A 112 -10.41 11.03 -0.32
CA THR A 112 -11.52 11.56 0.49
C THR A 112 -11.09 11.99 1.89
N ALA A 113 -9.90 11.55 2.33
CA ALA A 113 -9.28 11.87 3.61
C ALA A 113 -7.75 11.76 3.48
N MET A 114 -7.02 12.55 4.25
CA MET A 114 -5.56 12.52 4.30
C MET A 114 -5.08 11.86 5.60
N ILE A 115 -3.91 11.23 5.54
CA ILE A 115 -3.26 10.51 6.65
C ILE A 115 -1.81 10.99 6.71
N ASP A 116 -1.42 11.57 7.84
CA ASP A 116 -0.06 12.08 8.06
C ASP A 116 0.91 10.96 8.47
N LEU A 117 1.09 9.96 7.61
CA LEU A 117 1.89 8.77 7.88
C LEU A 117 3.38 9.11 8.09
N GLY A 118 3.96 9.90 7.20
CA GLY A 118 5.38 10.31 7.29
C GLY A 118 5.68 11.13 8.54
N LEU A 119 4.72 11.94 9.00
CA LEU A 119 4.87 12.73 10.23
C LEU A 119 5.05 11.85 11.46
N LYS A 120 4.39 10.69 11.53
CA LYS A 120 4.56 9.75 12.63
C LYS A 120 5.85 8.95 12.49
N LEU A 121 6.16 8.47 11.29
CA LEU A 121 7.32 7.62 11.04
C LEU A 121 8.65 8.35 11.23
N LYS A 122 8.72 9.65 10.95
CA LYS A 122 9.97 10.42 11.07
C LYS A 122 10.56 10.40 12.49
N TYR A 123 9.73 10.26 13.53
CA TYR A 123 10.20 10.19 14.92
C TYR A 123 11.11 8.99 15.20
N PHE A 124 11.11 7.96 14.33
CA PHE A 124 12.09 6.88 14.39
C PHE A 124 13.54 7.38 14.19
N GLY A 125 13.72 8.55 13.56
CA GLY A 125 15.01 9.21 13.40
C GLY A 125 15.57 9.84 14.68
N ASP A 126 14.83 9.86 15.79
CA ASP A 126 15.27 10.33 17.11
C ASP A 126 15.99 11.71 17.09
N GLY A 127 15.44 12.66 16.32
CA GLY A 127 15.97 14.02 16.20
C GLY A 127 16.97 14.23 15.06
N TYR A 128 17.32 13.18 14.32
CA TYR A 128 18.17 13.25 13.12
C TYR A 128 17.36 13.26 11.82
N GLU A 129 16.02 13.29 11.89
CA GLU A 129 15.20 13.39 10.70
C GLU A 129 15.31 14.76 10.01
N GLU A 130 15.30 14.76 8.68
CA GLU A 130 15.28 15.97 7.86
C GLU A 130 13.97 16.05 7.07
N VAL A 131 13.50 17.27 6.81
CA VAL A 131 12.35 17.53 5.94
C VAL A 131 12.88 17.90 4.56
N GLY A 132 12.69 16.99 3.59
CA GLY A 132 13.03 17.18 2.18
C GLY A 132 11.91 17.77 1.35
#